data_AF-A0A960MMR8-F1
#
_entry.id   AF-A0A960MMR8-F1
#
_cell.length_a   1.000
_cell.length_b   1.000
_cell.length_c   1.000
_cell.angle_alpha   90.00
_cell.angle_beta   90.00
_cell.angle_gamma   90.00
#
_symmetry.space_group_name_H-M   'P 1'
#
loop_
_entity.id
_entity.type
_entity.pdbx_description
1 polymer ?
#
loop_
_entity_poly.entity_id
_entity_poly.type
_entity_poly.pdbx_seq_one_letter_code
_entity_poly.pdbx_strand_id
1 'polypeptide(L)'
;MAPSVDEKRKKLLLITSSGGGGHLQAAKAHAVKALSENPTTDILEKDIFLDILSKPLGKAFVFLWNYSQKRGNIKFLTFLLKNIPTADFLFGSFIFIKFLYIILKEGVDQIVDTQPLGTSAIIKAIKIARKVSGKSLKLEKIVTELPTDNVVHFFKPIKNLSEQDRTLIKLISTIPLLHPNQTADAFWQKNCGLSEREVCYESFPLRPSFKKYLNPEMNRSMRMEIQIHVNTAEEKFLIADTMKKGTLRSEIYREKISVVIEGTDKVSTILLGSQPTEEATLRYVKKYIEMMKRLNIDERHLLFVFCNAHHEHRNSLLKRVHSLVQKTEHFPSNLNIIPMCFQTDDVIASLYYRSDATFTRSGGLTAMELMSVAQGQIWIHSETRHGTINGEALEKGMPIWERGNASYLQKKKGARFITPETFFDGCIPYFLPHVSNDIDGGEVPPNRGDERRAQSHLLESLKTAQTPEHSASDFPC
;
A
#
# COMPACT_ATOMS: atom_id res chain seq x y z
N MET A 1 -36.42 17.05 -10.07
CA MET A 1 -36.13 18.44 -10.49
C MET A 1 -35.22 18.35 -11.70
N ALA A 2 -35.67 18.82 -12.87
CA ALA A 2 -34.81 18.94 -14.04
C ALA A 2 -33.79 20.06 -13.77
N PRO A 3 -32.49 19.87 -14.05
CA PRO A 3 -31.50 20.92 -13.87
C PRO A 3 -31.84 22.10 -14.78
N SER A 4 -31.89 23.30 -14.19
CA SER A 4 -32.11 24.55 -14.92
C SER A 4 -31.03 24.76 -15.96
N VAL A 5 -31.44 25.24 -17.13
CA VAL A 5 -30.60 25.64 -18.25
C VAL A 5 -29.55 26.65 -17.76
N ASP A 6 -28.28 26.41 -18.14
CA ASP A 6 -27.08 27.27 -18.02
C ASP A 6 -26.25 27.30 -16.72
N GLU A 7 -26.23 26.22 -15.92
CA GLU A 7 -25.05 26.03 -15.05
C GLU A 7 -23.87 25.53 -15.90
N LYS A 8 -22.93 26.44 -16.20
CA LYS A 8 -21.72 26.14 -16.98
C LYS A 8 -20.98 24.97 -16.34
N ARG A 9 -20.87 23.85 -17.07
CA ARG A 9 -20.16 22.64 -16.61
C ARG A 9 -18.74 23.00 -16.17
N LYS A 10 -18.42 22.72 -14.91
CA LYS A 10 -17.07 22.89 -14.36
C LYS A 10 -16.14 21.83 -14.97
N LYS A 11 -14.92 22.25 -15.34
CA LYS A 11 -13.88 21.34 -15.85
C LYS A 11 -12.77 21.16 -14.82
N LEU A 12 -12.58 19.92 -14.39
CA LEU A 12 -11.53 19.52 -13.45
C LEU A 12 -10.41 18.77 -14.19
N LEU A 13 -9.20 19.30 -14.15
CA LEU A 13 -7.99 18.61 -14.60
C LEU A 13 -7.39 17.81 -13.43
N LEU A 14 -7.38 16.49 -13.56
CA LEU A 14 -6.74 15.56 -12.61
C LEU A 14 -5.39 15.10 -13.15
N ILE A 15 -4.32 15.40 -12.41
CA ILE A 15 -2.95 15.01 -12.74
C ILE A 15 -2.57 13.79 -11.89
N THR A 16 -2.20 12.72 -12.57
CA THR A 16 -1.86 11.41 -11.98
C THR A 16 -0.61 10.80 -12.64
N SER A 17 -0.22 9.61 -12.21
CA SER A 17 0.73 8.78 -12.95
C SER A 17 0.57 7.28 -12.70
N SER A 18 0.85 6.53 -13.77
CA SER A 18 0.86 5.08 -13.81
C SER A 18 2.05 4.45 -13.08
N GLY A 19 2.99 5.26 -12.57
CA GLY A 19 4.11 4.80 -11.77
C GLY A 19 3.73 4.39 -10.34
N GLY A 20 2.56 4.79 -9.83
CA GLY A 20 2.14 4.46 -8.47
C GLY A 20 0.64 4.26 -8.35
N GLY A 21 0.22 3.04 -8.02
CA GLY A 21 -1.20 2.72 -7.86
C GLY A 21 -1.90 3.60 -6.82
N GLY A 22 -1.21 3.98 -5.74
CA GLY A 22 -1.77 4.86 -4.69
C GLY A 22 -2.17 6.23 -5.22
N HIS A 23 -1.37 6.83 -6.12
CA HIS A 23 -1.70 8.14 -6.67
C HIS A 23 -2.91 8.10 -7.58
N LEU A 24 -2.99 7.08 -8.46
CA LEU A 24 -4.13 6.88 -9.34
C LEU A 24 -5.42 6.68 -8.54
N GLN A 25 -5.37 5.90 -7.47
CA GLN A 25 -6.53 5.66 -6.62
C GLN A 25 -6.93 6.89 -5.83
N ALA A 26 -5.97 7.70 -5.35
CA ALA A 26 -6.26 8.99 -4.72
C ALA A 26 -6.91 9.98 -5.70
N ALA A 27 -6.42 10.05 -6.95
CA ALA A 27 -7.02 10.87 -8.00
C ALA A 27 -8.46 10.44 -8.29
N LYS A 28 -8.72 9.12 -8.40
CA LYS A 28 -10.07 8.57 -8.57
C LYS A 28 -10.99 8.88 -7.39
N ALA A 29 -10.50 8.76 -6.15
CA ALA A 29 -11.28 9.11 -4.96
C ALA A 29 -11.69 10.60 -5.00
N HIS A 30 -10.79 11.48 -5.44
CA HIS A 30 -11.09 12.90 -5.59
C HIS A 30 -12.06 13.18 -6.76
N ALA A 31 -11.96 12.44 -7.87
CA ALA A 31 -12.92 12.52 -8.97
C ALA A 31 -14.33 12.17 -8.50
N VAL A 32 -14.48 11.10 -7.73
CA VAL A 32 -15.77 10.68 -7.14
C VAL A 32 -16.32 11.76 -6.21
N LYS A 33 -15.47 12.35 -5.36
CA LYS A 33 -15.86 13.48 -4.49
C LYS A 33 -16.37 14.66 -5.32
N ALA A 34 -15.63 15.09 -6.34
CA ALA A 34 -16.02 16.20 -7.21
C ALA A 34 -17.35 15.95 -7.94
N LEU A 35 -17.57 14.73 -8.45
CA LEU A 35 -18.82 14.34 -9.10
C LEU A 35 -19.99 14.25 -8.11
N SER A 36 -19.74 13.91 -6.84
CA SER A 36 -20.78 13.91 -5.81
C SER A 36 -21.20 15.32 -5.41
N GLU A 37 -20.27 16.29 -5.42
CA GLU A 37 -20.54 17.69 -5.12
C GLU A 37 -21.18 18.42 -6.32
N ASN A 38 -20.75 18.08 -7.54
CA ASN A 38 -21.36 18.57 -8.79
C ASN A 38 -21.36 17.46 -9.85
N PRO A 39 -22.51 16.80 -10.08
CA PRO A 39 -22.65 15.69 -11.06
C PRO A 39 -22.37 16.07 -12.52
N THR A 40 -22.34 17.36 -12.84
CA THR A 40 -22.09 17.85 -14.21
C THR A 40 -20.62 18.19 -14.48
N THR A 41 -19.75 17.99 -13.48
CA THR A 41 -18.30 18.22 -13.60
C THR A 41 -17.70 17.32 -14.68
N ASP A 42 -17.00 17.93 -15.64
CA ASP A 42 -16.23 17.24 -16.66
C ASP A 42 -14.81 16.96 -16.15
N ILE A 43 -14.44 15.68 -16.11
CA ILE A 43 -13.20 15.19 -15.51
C ILE A 43 -12.18 14.90 -16.61
N LEU A 44 -11.12 15.69 -16.68
CA LEU A 44 -10.00 15.49 -17.57
C LEU A 44 -8.84 14.85 -16.81
N GLU A 45 -8.68 13.54 -16.92
CA GLU A 45 -7.54 12.82 -16.34
C GLU A 45 -6.32 12.87 -17.28
N LYS A 46 -5.14 13.19 -16.73
CA LYS A 46 -3.85 13.19 -17.44
C LYS A 46 -2.76 12.51 -16.64
N ASP A 47 -2.13 11.51 -17.26
CA ASP A 47 -0.95 10.84 -16.74
C ASP A 47 0.31 11.62 -17.12
N ILE A 48 1.11 12.02 -16.12
CA ILE A 48 2.31 12.82 -16.36
C ILE A 48 3.36 12.06 -17.21
N PHE A 49 3.47 10.75 -17.10
CA PHE A 49 4.39 9.98 -17.93
C PHE A 49 3.80 9.71 -19.32
N LEU A 50 2.57 9.20 -19.37
CA LEU A 50 2.00 8.67 -20.62
C LEU A 50 1.43 9.75 -21.53
N ASP A 51 0.75 10.76 -20.96
CA ASP A 51 0.08 11.81 -21.73
C ASP A 51 0.94 13.07 -21.87
N ILE A 52 1.76 13.37 -20.87
CA ILE A 52 2.58 14.60 -20.86
C ILE A 52 3.95 14.34 -21.46
N LEU A 53 4.78 13.42 -20.94
CA LEU A 53 6.18 13.20 -21.38
C LEU A 53 6.39 12.43 -22.71
N SER A 54 5.31 12.05 -23.38
CA SER A 54 5.25 11.16 -24.56
C SER A 54 5.11 9.67 -24.22
N LYS A 55 4.27 8.98 -25.02
CA LYS A 55 3.96 7.57 -24.84
C LYS A 55 5.19 6.63 -24.79
N PRO A 56 6.19 6.70 -25.69
CA PRO A 56 7.28 5.72 -25.66
C PRO A 56 8.17 5.91 -24.43
N LEU A 57 8.58 7.15 -24.14
CA LEU A 57 9.44 7.47 -23.00
C LEU A 57 8.73 7.20 -21.67
N GLY A 58 7.47 7.64 -21.56
CA GLY A 58 6.64 7.38 -20.39
C GLY A 58 6.46 5.89 -20.11
N LYS A 59 6.19 5.08 -21.14
CA LYS A 59 6.09 3.62 -21.00
C LYS A 59 7.39 2.98 -20.51
N ALA A 60 8.54 3.45 -21.00
CA ALA A 60 9.85 2.95 -20.57
C ALA A 60 10.10 3.24 -19.08
N PHE A 61 9.82 4.46 -18.62
CA PHE A 61 9.94 4.82 -17.21
C PHE A 61 9.00 4.01 -16.32
N VAL A 62 7.73 3.89 -16.71
CA VAL A 62 6.73 3.10 -15.97
C VAL A 62 7.14 1.63 -15.90
N PHE A 63 7.63 1.05 -17.01
CA PHE A 63 8.13 -0.32 -17.03
C PHE A 63 9.32 -0.51 -16.07
N LEU A 64 10.32 0.37 -16.15
CA LEU A 64 11.52 0.28 -15.35
C LEU A 64 11.24 0.45 -13.85
N TRP A 65 10.33 1.37 -13.52
CA TRP A 65 9.83 1.56 -12.16
C TRP A 65 9.12 0.30 -11.63
N ASN A 66 8.13 -0.20 -12.36
CA ASN A 66 7.36 -1.38 -11.97
C ASN A 66 8.23 -2.64 -11.87
N TYR A 67 9.16 -2.83 -12.80
CA TYR A 67 10.12 -3.92 -12.77
C TYR A 67 10.99 -3.88 -11.51
N SER A 68 11.45 -2.68 -11.14
CA SER A 68 12.27 -2.48 -9.95
C SER A 68 11.50 -2.74 -8.66
N GLN A 69 10.21 -2.39 -8.60
CA GLN A 69 9.33 -2.75 -7.50
C GLN A 69 9.17 -4.28 -7.36
N LYS A 70 8.88 -5.00 -8.45
CA LYS A 70 8.74 -6.47 -8.45
C LYS A 70 9.99 -7.20 -7.99
N ARG A 71 11.17 -6.65 -8.31
CA ARG A 71 12.47 -7.20 -7.93
C ARG A 71 12.91 -6.82 -6.52
N GLY A 72 12.21 -5.92 -5.83
CA GLY A 72 12.65 -5.38 -4.55
C GLY A 72 13.93 -4.55 -4.65
N ASN A 73 14.20 -3.90 -5.80
CA ASN A 73 15.44 -3.16 -6.03
C ASN A 73 15.38 -1.75 -5.39
N ILE A 74 15.54 -1.71 -4.07
CA ILE A 74 15.46 -0.47 -3.28
C ILE A 74 16.52 0.55 -3.67
N LYS A 75 17.73 0.10 -4.02
CA LYS A 75 18.83 1.00 -4.45
C LYS A 75 18.44 1.77 -5.70
N PHE A 76 17.90 1.09 -6.69
CA PHE A 76 17.50 1.72 -7.94
C PHE A 76 16.26 2.62 -7.76
N LEU A 77 15.25 2.19 -7.00
CA LEU A 77 14.10 3.05 -6.68
C LEU A 77 14.54 4.33 -5.95
N THR A 78 15.46 4.21 -5.00
CA THR A 78 16.04 5.36 -4.30
C THR A 78 16.83 6.26 -5.24
N PHE A 79 17.57 5.70 -6.20
CA PHE A 79 18.25 6.46 -7.24
C PHE A 79 17.26 7.27 -8.07
N LEU A 80 16.18 6.68 -8.59
CA LEU A 80 15.17 7.39 -9.38
C LEU A 80 14.57 8.59 -8.62
N LEU A 81 14.19 8.37 -7.36
CA LEU A 81 13.64 9.42 -6.50
C LEU A 81 14.61 10.56 -6.24
N LYS A 82 15.87 10.24 -5.94
CA LYS A 82 16.90 11.26 -5.68
C LYS A 82 17.15 12.14 -6.91
N ASN A 83 16.88 11.60 -8.10
CA ASN A 83 17.01 12.30 -9.37
C ASN A 83 15.72 12.96 -9.86
N ILE A 84 14.66 13.05 -9.03
CA ILE A 84 13.47 13.85 -9.34
C ILE A 84 13.83 15.30 -9.74
N PRO A 85 14.70 16.04 -9.03
CA PRO A 85 15.06 17.40 -9.43
C PRO A 85 15.66 17.48 -10.84
N THR A 86 16.47 16.49 -11.21
CA THR A 86 17.05 16.38 -12.56
C THR A 86 15.98 16.08 -13.59
N ALA A 87 15.03 15.19 -13.30
CA ALA A 87 13.89 14.92 -14.17
C ALA A 87 13.01 16.18 -14.35
N ASP A 88 12.72 16.90 -13.27
CA ASP A 88 11.98 18.16 -13.30
C ASP A 88 12.69 19.24 -14.13
N PHE A 89 14.03 19.29 -14.08
CA PHE A 89 14.81 20.19 -14.92
C PHE A 89 14.73 19.81 -16.41
N LEU A 90 15.02 18.55 -16.74
CA LEU A 90 15.05 18.06 -18.13
C LEU A 90 13.69 18.13 -18.81
N PHE A 91 12.64 17.77 -18.08
CA PHE A 91 11.29 17.67 -18.63
C PHE A 91 10.39 18.87 -18.30
N GLY A 92 10.87 19.81 -17.48
CA GLY A 92 10.07 20.93 -16.99
C GLY A 92 9.51 21.82 -18.09
N SER A 93 10.29 22.08 -19.15
CA SER A 93 9.83 22.86 -20.31
C SER A 93 8.68 22.17 -21.04
N PHE A 94 8.78 20.85 -21.22
CA PHE A 94 7.76 20.06 -21.91
C PHE A 94 6.48 19.94 -21.08
N ILE A 95 6.62 19.66 -19.77
CA ILE A 95 5.52 19.66 -18.81
C ILE A 95 4.81 21.02 -18.83
N PHE A 96 5.56 22.12 -18.75
CA PHE A 96 5.02 23.48 -18.78
C PHE A 96 4.21 23.75 -20.06
N ILE A 97 4.77 23.49 -21.24
CA ILE A 97 4.09 23.76 -22.53
C ILE A 97 2.80 22.94 -22.63
N LYS A 98 2.86 21.65 -22.31
CA LYS A 98 1.70 20.74 -22.41
C LYS A 98 0.59 21.12 -21.44
N PHE A 99 0.92 21.42 -20.19
CA PHE A 99 -0.09 21.85 -19.22
C PHE A 99 -0.69 23.21 -19.57
N LEU A 100 0.13 24.18 -20.02
CA LEU A 100 -0.39 25.46 -20.47
C LEU A 100 -1.39 25.28 -21.63
N TYR A 101 -1.03 24.45 -22.62
CA TYR A 101 -1.92 24.13 -23.74
C TYR A 101 -3.22 23.48 -23.26
N ILE A 102 -3.16 22.46 -22.39
CA ILE A 102 -4.35 21.77 -21.86
C ILE A 102 -5.25 22.74 -21.11
N ILE A 103 -4.70 23.53 -20.18
CA ILE A 103 -5.48 24.45 -19.36
C ILE A 103 -6.23 25.47 -20.23
N LEU A 104 -5.55 26.05 -21.23
CA LEU A 104 -6.13 27.07 -22.10
C LEU A 104 -7.14 26.47 -23.09
N LYS A 105 -6.78 25.37 -23.76
CA LYS A 105 -7.64 24.74 -24.77
C LYS A 105 -8.91 24.19 -24.17
N GLU A 106 -8.77 23.47 -23.06
CA GLU A 106 -9.92 22.79 -22.45
C GLU A 106 -10.75 23.75 -21.62
N GLY A 107 -10.21 24.93 -21.26
CA GLY A 107 -10.91 25.89 -20.42
C GLY A 107 -11.10 25.35 -19.00
N VAL A 108 -10.05 24.80 -18.42
CA VAL A 108 -10.04 24.20 -17.07
C VAL A 108 -10.45 25.22 -16.01
N ASP A 109 -11.19 24.77 -14.98
CA ASP A 109 -11.64 25.58 -13.84
C ASP A 109 -10.91 25.22 -12.54
N GLN A 110 -10.56 23.94 -12.38
CA GLN A 110 -9.88 23.40 -11.21
C GLN A 110 -8.77 22.43 -11.63
N ILE A 111 -7.65 22.45 -10.90
CA ILE A 111 -6.49 21.60 -11.19
C ILE A 111 -6.11 20.88 -9.90
N VAL A 112 -6.14 19.56 -9.92
CA VAL A 112 -5.73 18.69 -8.82
C VAL A 112 -4.53 17.87 -9.26
N ASP A 113 -3.52 17.78 -8.40
CA ASP A 113 -2.30 17.03 -8.65
C ASP A 113 -1.96 16.11 -7.48
N THR A 114 -1.79 14.83 -7.81
CA THR A 114 -1.46 13.75 -6.88
C THR A 114 0.00 13.29 -7.00
N GLN A 115 0.76 13.86 -7.92
CA GLN A 115 2.14 13.45 -8.22
C GLN A 115 3.17 14.34 -7.52
N PRO A 116 4.37 13.86 -7.21
CA PRO A 116 5.44 14.73 -6.70
C PRO A 116 6.18 15.52 -7.81
N LEU A 117 5.96 15.19 -9.09
CA LEU A 117 6.74 15.68 -10.23
C LEU A 117 6.17 16.95 -10.86
N GLY A 118 7.02 17.76 -11.48
CA GLY A 118 6.61 18.86 -12.35
C GLY A 118 5.96 20.06 -11.67
N THR A 119 5.96 20.13 -10.33
CA THR A 119 5.25 21.15 -9.55
C THR A 119 5.57 22.58 -10.02
N SER A 120 6.86 22.92 -10.20
CA SER A 120 7.25 24.26 -10.67
C SER A 120 6.76 24.57 -12.08
N ALA A 121 6.84 23.59 -12.99
CA ALA A 121 6.39 23.75 -14.37
C ALA A 121 4.87 23.95 -14.46
N ILE A 122 4.10 23.18 -13.69
CA ILE A 122 2.64 23.31 -13.60
C ILE A 122 2.26 24.69 -13.04
N ILE A 123 2.93 25.16 -11.99
CA ILE A 123 2.64 26.48 -11.41
C ILE A 123 2.93 27.62 -12.38
N LYS A 124 4.03 27.54 -13.13
CA LYS A 124 4.33 28.51 -14.20
C LYS A 124 3.25 28.50 -15.28
N ALA A 125 2.76 27.33 -15.67
CA ALA A 125 1.67 27.21 -16.65
C ALA A 125 0.37 27.86 -16.11
N ILE A 126 0.02 27.59 -14.85
CA ILE A 126 -1.12 28.21 -14.17
C ILE A 126 -1.00 29.73 -14.15
N LYS A 127 0.19 30.27 -13.80
CA LYS A 127 0.43 31.72 -13.73
C LYS A 127 0.13 32.42 -15.05
N ILE A 128 0.54 31.84 -16.17
CA ILE A 128 0.25 32.38 -17.50
C ILE A 128 -1.22 32.17 -17.86
N ALA A 129 -1.77 30.98 -17.61
CA ALA A 129 -3.16 30.68 -17.90
C ALA A 129 -4.14 31.60 -17.15
N ARG A 130 -3.85 31.98 -15.90
CA ARG A 130 -4.63 32.98 -15.15
C ARG A 130 -4.67 34.33 -15.85
N LYS A 131 -3.52 34.80 -16.35
CA LYS A 131 -3.43 36.08 -17.08
C LYS A 131 -4.20 36.06 -18.38
N VAL A 132 -4.16 34.95 -19.10
CA VAL A 132 -4.82 34.81 -20.42
C VAL A 132 -6.32 34.56 -20.27
N SER A 133 -6.74 33.71 -19.34
CA SER A 133 -8.15 33.30 -19.18
C SER A 133 -8.95 34.18 -18.20
N GLY A 134 -8.29 35.00 -17.38
CA GLY A 134 -8.92 35.75 -16.29
C GLY A 134 -9.40 34.89 -15.11
N LYS A 135 -9.25 33.56 -15.17
CA LYS A 135 -9.72 32.65 -14.11
C LYS A 135 -8.80 32.67 -12.88
N SER A 136 -9.39 32.50 -11.71
CA SER A 136 -8.64 32.33 -10.45
C SER A 136 -8.19 30.87 -10.25
N LEU A 137 -7.28 30.40 -11.11
CA LEU A 137 -6.76 29.03 -11.05
C LEU A 137 -5.74 28.87 -9.92
N LYS A 138 -5.83 27.75 -9.20
CA LYS A 138 -4.85 27.27 -8.22
C LYS A 138 -4.57 25.78 -8.46
N LEU A 139 -3.40 25.34 -8.02
CA LEU A 139 -3.04 23.92 -7.97
C LEU A 139 -3.43 23.35 -6.60
N GLU A 140 -4.38 22.44 -6.58
CA GLU A 140 -4.68 21.63 -5.40
C GLU A 140 -3.72 20.43 -5.38
N LYS A 141 -2.71 20.50 -4.51
CA LYS A 141 -1.68 19.47 -4.39
C LYS A 141 -2.07 18.49 -3.30
N ILE A 142 -2.48 17.28 -3.67
CA ILE A 142 -2.88 16.25 -2.71
C ILE A 142 -1.67 15.39 -2.37
N VAL A 143 -1.30 15.38 -1.09
CA VAL A 143 -0.24 14.50 -0.59
C VAL A 143 -0.83 13.11 -0.39
N THR A 144 -0.44 12.17 -1.24
CA THR A 144 -0.94 10.78 -1.21
C THR A 144 -0.13 9.86 -0.31
N GLU A 145 0.74 10.44 0.52
CA GLU A 145 1.64 9.77 1.46
C GLU A 145 1.44 10.39 2.86
N LEU A 146 1.76 9.66 3.92
CA LEU A 146 1.60 10.16 5.28
C LEU A 146 2.70 11.20 5.59
N PRO A 147 2.35 12.42 6.03
CA PRO A 147 3.30 13.51 6.16
C PRO A 147 4.31 13.24 7.28
N THR A 148 5.55 12.96 6.89
CA THR A 148 6.70 12.71 7.77
C THR A 148 7.94 13.38 7.19
N ASP A 149 9.01 13.47 7.98
CA ASP A 149 10.31 13.98 7.51
C ASP A 149 10.91 13.14 6.36
N ASN A 150 10.43 11.92 6.12
CA ASN A 150 10.88 11.05 5.02
C ASN A 150 10.15 11.33 3.69
N VAL A 151 8.99 11.99 3.71
CA VAL A 151 8.14 12.27 2.53
C VAL A 151 8.57 13.57 1.83
N VAL A 152 9.88 13.72 1.63
CA VAL A 152 10.47 14.96 1.10
C VAL A 152 10.13 15.26 -0.37
N HIS A 153 9.73 14.24 -1.13
CA HIS A 153 9.52 14.33 -2.58
C HIS A 153 8.27 15.16 -2.95
N PHE A 154 7.27 15.24 -2.09
CA PHE A 154 6.15 16.17 -2.26
C PHE A 154 6.48 17.59 -1.78
N PHE A 155 7.26 17.72 -0.70
CA PHE A 155 7.44 19.00 -0.02
C PHE A 155 8.57 19.85 -0.61
N LYS A 156 9.69 19.24 -1.01
CA LYS A 156 10.83 19.96 -1.60
C LYS A 156 10.45 20.77 -2.85
N PRO A 157 9.67 20.23 -3.82
CA PRO A 157 9.26 21.02 -4.97
C PRO A 157 8.45 22.27 -4.59
N ILE A 158 7.64 22.21 -3.54
CA ILE A 158 6.86 23.36 -3.02
C ILE A 158 7.79 24.36 -2.34
N LYS A 159 8.72 23.87 -1.50
CA LYS A 159 9.71 24.71 -0.80
C LYS A 159 10.54 25.55 -1.76
N ASN A 160 10.90 24.97 -2.91
CA ASN A 160 11.72 25.62 -3.93
C ASN A 160 10.97 26.67 -4.76
N LEU A 161 9.67 26.86 -4.56
CA LEU A 161 8.92 27.94 -5.21
C LEU A 161 9.21 29.28 -4.55
N SER A 162 9.13 30.34 -5.35
CA SER A 162 9.06 31.72 -4.83
C SER A 162 7.82 31.90 -3.96
N GLU A 163 7.83 32.86 -3.04
CA GLU A 163 6.67 33.17 -2.20
C GLU A 163 5.42 33.47 -3.03
N GLN A 164 5.57 34.24 -4.11
CA GLN A 164 4.49 34.55 -5.04
C GLN A 164 3.91 33.31 -5.71
N ASP A 165 4.76 32.41 -6.19
CA ASP A 165 4.31 31.19 -6.86
C ASP A 165 3.70 30.20 -5.86
N ARG A 166 4.14 30.21 -4.60
CA ARG A 166 3.57 29.39 -3.53
C ARG A 166 2.11 29.74 -3.23
N THR A 167 1.70 31.02 -3.41
CA THR A 167 0.29 31.43 -3.27
C THR A 167 -0.66 30.78 -4.29
N LEU A 168 -0.12 30.18 -5.35
CA LEU A 168 -0.86 29.44 -6.37
C LEU A 168 -1.10 27.97 -5.99
N ILE A 169 -0.57 27.51 -4.85
CA ILE A 169 -0.77 26.16 -4.33
C ILE A 169 -1.75 26.20 -3.17
N LYS A 170 -2.65 25.22 -3.16
CA LYS A 170 -3.37 24.77 -1.98
C LYS A 170 -2.89 23.36 -1.67
N LEU A 171 -2.14 23.20 -0.58
CA LEU A 171 -1.65 21.89 -0.16
C LEU A 171 -2.77 21.18 0.60
N ILE A 172 -3.19 20.01 0.13
CA ILE A 172 -4.17 19.15 0.79
C ILE A 172 -3.42 17.96 1.39
N SER A 173 -3.49 17.82 2.72
CA SER A 173 -2.75 16.79 3.44
C SER A 173 -3.48 16.35 4.70
N THR A 174 -2.82 15.51 5.50
CA THR A 174 -3.30 15.02 6.79
C THR A 174 -2.36 15.51 7.89
N ILE A 175 -2.72 15.28 9.16
CA ILE A 175 -1.90 15.72 10.29
C ILE A 175 -0.52 15.04 10.22
N PRO A 176 0.59 15.81 10.25
CA PRO A 176 1.94 15.27 10.20
C PRO A 176 2.27 14.42 11.42
N LEU A 177 3.20 13.48 11.22
CA LEU A 177 3.86 12.81 12.33
C LEU A 177 4.90 13.75 12.93
N LEU A 178 4.57 14.32 14.08
CA LEU A 178 5.42 15.28 14.77
C LEU A 178 6.41 14.59 15.70
N HIS A 179 7.63 15.10 15.74
CA HIS A 179 8.59 14.77 16.79
C HIS A 179 8.15 15.34 18.14
N PRO A 180 8.66 14.83 19.27
CA PRO A 180 8.47 15.47 20.56
C PRO A 180 8.87 16.95 20.48
N ASN A 181 7.99 17.84 20.94
CA ASN A 181 8.16 19.31 20.93
C ASN A 181 8.12 20.01 19.55
N GLN A 182 7.76 19.30 18.47
CA GLN A 182 7.55 19.93 17.17
C GLN A 182 6.07 20.32 17.00
N THR A 183 5.79 21.57 16.61
CA THR A 183 4.45 21.99 16.19
C THR A 183 4.20 21.67 14.72
N ALA A 184 2.92 21.59 14.32
CA ALA A 184 2.55 21.40 12.92
C ALA A 184 3.05 22.56 12.02
N ASP A 185 2.92 23.81 12.47
CA ASP A 185 3.50 24.96 11.77
C ASP A 185 5.03 24.82 11.56
N ALA A 186 5.78 24.46 12.61
CA ALA A 186 7.22 24.23 12.49
C ALA A 186 7.55 23.09 11.51
N PHE A 187 6.73 22.04 11.47
CA PHE A 187 6.88 20.96 10.49
C PHE A 187 6.69 21.46 9.06
N TRP A 188 5.62 22.19 8.76
CA TRP A 188 5.33 22.66 7.41
C TRP A 188 6.31 23.74 6.95
N GLN A 189 6.70 24.66 7.82
CA GLN A 189 7.71 25.67 7.50
C GLN A 189 9.04 25.02 7.15
N LYS A 190 9.48 24.04 7.96
CA LYS A 190 10.70 23.28 7.70
C LYS A 190 10.65 22.54 6.36
N ASN A 191 9.53 21.86 6.07
CA ASN A 191 9.46 20.90 4.96
C ASN A 191 9.03 21.52 3.61
N CYS A 192 8.06 22.43 3.60
CA CYS A 192 7.52 23.05 2.37
C CYS A 192 7.48 24.58 2.40
N GLY A 193 7.86 25.23 3.51
CA GLY A 193 7.81 26.70 3.64
C GLY A 193 6.40 27.26 3.70
N LEU A 194 5.41 26.43 4.04
CA LEU A 194 4.03 26.86 4.29
C LEU A 194 3.80 26.97 5.79
N SER A 195 2.98 27.93 6.19
CA SER A 195 2.41 27.95 7.53
C SER A 195 1.29 26.92 7.64
N GLU A 196 0.99 26.47 8.85
CA GLU A 196 -0.06 25.47 9.09
C GLU A 196 -1.42 25.90 8.52
N ARG A 197 -1.76 27.18 8.65
CA ARG A 197 -3.00 27.78 8.11
C ARG A 197 -3.11 27.73 6.57
N GLU A 198 -1.99 27.55 5.87
CA GLU A 198 -1.96 27.42 4.41
C GLU A 198 -2.12 25.96 3.96
N VAL A 199 -2.12 25.01 4.90
CA VAL A 199 -2.33 23.59 4.65
C VAL A 199 -3.79 23.24 4.95
N CYS A 200 -4.46 22.66 3.96
CA CYS A 200 -5.81 22.14 4.08
C CYS A 200 -5.75 20.72 4.63
N TYR A 201 -6.08 20.55 5.92
CA TYR A 201 -6.23 19.23 6.52
C TYR A 201 -7.53 18.58 6.10
N GLU A 202 -7.44 17.47 5.38
CA GLU A 202 -8.60 16.63 5.02
C GLU A 202 -8.47 15.24 5.62
N SER A 203 -9.59 14.53 5.72
CA SER A 203 -9.60 13.10 5.99
C SER A 203 -8.84 12.34 4.90
N PHE A 204 -8.39 11.12 5.21
CA PHE A 204 -7.77 10.25 4.21
C PHE A 204 -8.65 10.11 2.95
N PRO A 205 -8.06 10.11 1.74
CA PRO A 205 -8.79 9.96 0.48
C PRO A 205 -9.21 8.50 0.26
N LEU A 206 -10.06 8.01 1.16
CA LEU A 206 -10.51 6.62 1.18
C LEU A 206 -11.39 6.30 -0.02
N ARG A 207 -11.15 5.13 -0.62
CA ARG A 207 -12.04 4.56 -1.63
C ARG A 207 -13.43 4.28 -1.01
N PRO A 208 -14.53 4.36 -1.77
CA PRO A 208 -15.89 4.29 -1.24
C PRO A 208 -16.15 3.07 -0.34
N SER A 209 -15.63 1.90 -0.69
CA SER A 209 -15.84 0.67 0.06
C SER A 209 -15.27 0.69 1.48
N PHE A 210 -14.22 1.47 1.74
CA PHE A 210 -13.61 1.58 3.07
C PHE A 210 -14.50 2.35 4.04
N LYS A 211 -15.34 3.26 3.54
CA LYS A 211 -16.21 4.09 4.38
C LYS A 211 -17.22 3.25 5.18
N LYS A 212 -17.62 2.10 4.65
CA LYS A 212 -18.51 1.12 5.31
C LYS A 212 -17.95 0.66 6.65
N TYR A 213 -16.63 0.48 6.72
CA TYR A 213 -15.91 -0.06 7.88
C TYR A 213 -15.42 0.99 8.88
N LEU A 214 -15.82 2.26 8.69
CA LEU A 214 -15.61 3.32 9.68
C LEU A 214 -16.69 3.31 10.78
N ASN A 215 -17.74 2.50 10.62
CA ASN A 215 -18.79 2.38 11.61
C ASN A 215 -18.29 1.61 12.85
N PRO A 216 -18.25 2.24 14.05
CA PRO A 216 -17.78 1.59 15.27
C PRO A 216 -18.67 0.43 15.74
N GLU A 217 -19.91 0.33 15.26
CA GLU A 217 -20.85 -0.74 15.62
C GLU A 217 -20.61 -2.05 14.86
N MET A 218 -19.80 -2.04 13.80
CA MET A 218 -19.47 -3.26 13.10
C MET A 218 -18.64 -4.19 13.99
N ASN A 219 -19.03 -5.46 14.03
CA ASN A 219 -18.31 -6.49 14.76
C ASN A 219 -17.45 -7.31 13.80
N ARG A 220 -16.13 -7.27 14.01
CA ARG A 220 -15.13 -7.99 13.21
C ARG A 220 -15.27 -9.51 13.27
N SER A 221 -15.80 -10.04 14.37
CA SER A 221 -16.02 -11.48 14.56
C SER A 221 -17.32 -11.97 13.89
N MET A 222 -17.99 -11.14 13.08
CA MET A 222 -19.13 -11.60 12.30
C MET A 222 -18.68 -12.40 11.09
N ARG A 223 -19.52 -13.39 10.75
CA ARG A 223 -19.42 -14.13 9.49
C ARG A 223 -19.47 -13.16 8.31
N MET A 224 -18.52 -13.28 7.40
CA MET A 224 -18.34 -12.37 6.27
C MET A 224 -18.15 -13.15 4.97
N GLU A 225 -18.83 -12.72 3.92
CA GLU A 225 -18.64 -13.26 2.57
C GLU A 225 -17.66 -12.39 1.79
N ILE A 226 -16.63 -13.00 1.21
CA ILE A 226 -15.67 -12.37 0.32
C ILE A 226 -15.88 -12.89 -1.09
N GLN A 227 -16.11 -11.97 -2.03
CA GLN A 227 -16.31 -12.29 -3.44
C GLN A 227 -15.05 -11.98 -4.25
N ILE A 228 -14.25 -13.01 -4.49
CA ILE A 228 -12.99 -12.92 -5.23
C ILE A 228 -13.33 -12.89 -6.72
N HIS A 229 -13.01 -11.80 -7.39
CA HIS A 229 -13.19 -11.65 -8.83
C HIS A 229 -12.05 -12.35 -9.58
N VAL A 230 -12.41 -13.01 -10.68
CA VAL A 230 -11.47 -13.73 -11.55
C VAL A 230 -11.66 -13.29 -13.00
N ASN A 231 -10.56 -13.06 -13.70
CA ASN A 231 -10.58 -12.52 -15.06
C ASN A 231 -10.52 -13.62 -16.13
N THR A 232 -9.95 -14.78 -15.79
CA THR A 232 -9.79 -15.89 -16.72
C THR A 232 -10.17 -17.24 -16.09
N ALA A 233 -10.43 -18.23 -16.95
CA ALA A 233 -10.71 -19.60 -16.49
C ALA A 233 -9.47 -20.21 -15.83
N GLU A 234 -8.28 -19.93 -16.35
CA GLU A 234 -7.01 -20.37 -15.73
C GLU A 234 -6.83 -19.76 -14.34
N GLU A 235 -7.07 -18.45 -14.17
CA GLU A 235 -7.04 -17.80 -12.86
C GLU A 235 -7.99 -18.49 -11.88
N LYS A 236 -9.26 -18.67 -12.28
CA LYS A 236 -10.27 -19.33 -11.45
C LYS A 236 -9.84 -20.74 -11.03
N PHE A 237 -9.30 -21.52 -11.96
CA PHE A 237 -8.80 -22.86 -11.69
C PHE A 237 -7.67 -22.83 -10.65
N LEU A 238 -6.65 -21.99 -10.85
CA LEU A 238 -5.49 -21.90 -9.94
C LEU A 238 -5.91 -21.53 -8.52
N ILE A 239 -6.84 -20.59 -8.36
CA ILE A 239 -7.35 -20.19 -7.04
C ILE A 239 -8.13 -21.34 -6.41
N ALA A 240 -9.15 -21.86 -7.10
CA ALA A 240 -10.01 -22.91 -6.57
C ALA A 240 -9.22 -24.18 -6.23
N ASP A 241 -8.27 -24.58 -7.06
CA ASP A 241 -7.43 -25.75 -6.85
C ASP A 241 -6.46 -25.59 -5.68
N THR A 242 -5.91 -24.38 -5.47
CA THR A 242 -5.11 -24.07 -4.27
C THR A 242 -5.94 -24.23 -2.99
N MET A 243 -7.18 -23.75 -3.01
CA MET A 243 -8.06 -23.79 -1.84
C MET A 243 -8.45 -25.21 -1.41
N LYS A 244 -8.52 -26.17 -2.34
CA LYS A 244 -8.84 -27.59 -2.06
C LYS A 244 -7.84 -28.28 -1.12
N LYS A 245 -6.64 -27.72 -0.93
CA LYS A 245 -5.65 -28.28 0.01
C LYS A 245 -6.01 -28.09 1.48
N GLY A 246 -6.86 -27.11 1.80
CA GLY A 246 -7.39 -26.93 3.15
C GLY A 246 -8.87 -27.34 3.24
N THR A 247 -9.55 -26.87 4.29
CA THR A 247 -10.94 -27.29 4.62
C THR A 247 -12.00 -26.25 4.27
N LEU A 248 -11.61 -25.05 3.85
CA LEU A 248 -12.52 -23.99 3.41
C LEU A 248 -13.40 -24.43 2.22
N ARG A 249 -14.71 -24.27 2.38
CA ARG A 249 -15.69 -24.41 1.30
C ARG A 249 -15.79 -23.10 0.53
N SER A 250 -15.89 -23.19 -0.79
CA SER A 250 -16.12 -22.03 -1.66
C SER A 250 -17.20 -22.33 -2.69
N GLU A 251 -17.93 -21.30 -3.07
CA GLU A 251 -18.91 -21.34 -4.16
C GLU A 251 -18.28 -20.73 -5.41
N ILE A 252 -18.22 -21.51 -6.48
CA ILE A 252 -17.53 -21.11 -7.72
C ILE A 252 -18.58 -20.68 -8.73
N TYR A 253 -18.50 -19.41 -9.12
CA TYR A 253 -19.34 -18.81 -10.15
C TYR A 253 -18.56 -18.63 -11.46
N ARG A 254 -19.21 -18.03 -12.47
CA ARG A 254 -18.56 -17.75 -13.76
C ARG A 254 -17.35 -16.83 -13.60
N GLU A 255 -17.56 -15.68 -12.96
CA GLU A 255 -16.60 -14.54 -12.88
C GLU A 255 -16.12 -14.26 -11.45
N LYS A 256 -16.52 -15.10 -10.48
CA LYS A 256 -16.12 -14.95 -9.08
C LYS A 256 -16.06 -16.27 -8.33
N ILE A 257 -15.32 -16.27 -7.22
CA ILE A 257 -15.30 -17.32 -6.21
C ILE A 257 -15.76 -16.66 -4.90
N SER A 258 -16.84 -17.18 -4.30
CA SER A 258 -17.32 -16.72 -3.00
C SER A 258 -16.72 -17.58 -1.90
N VAL A 259 -16.22 -16.90 -0.87
CA VAL A 259 -15.57 -17.49 0.30
C VAL A 259 -16.21 -16.94 1.55
N VAL A 260 -16.60 -17.83 2.46
CA VAL A 260 -17.15 -17.45 3.76
C VAL A 260 -16.05 -17.49 4.81
N ILE A 261 -15.84 -16.36 5.48
CA ILE A 261 -15.00 -16.23 6.66
C ILE A 261 -15.93 -16.31 7.88
N GLU A 262 -15.73 -17.33 8.71
CA GLU A 262 -16.46 -17.47 9.97
C GLU A 262 -15.84 -16.61 11.07
N GLY A 263 -16.62 -16.33 12.12
CA GLY A 263 -16.16 -15.48 13.22
C GLY A 263 -14.94 -16.01 13.98
N THR A 264 -14.78 -17.33 13.98
CA THR A 264 -13.68 -18.06 14.65
C THR A 264 -12.43 -18.19 13.80
N ASP A 265 -12.46 -17.81 12.52
CA ASP A 265 -11.31 -17.94 11.63
C ASP A 265 -10.21 -16.93 11.97
N LYS A 266 -8.96 -17.36 11.93
CA LYS A 266 -7.81 -16.46 11.91
C LYS A 266 -7.49 -16.04 10.49
N VAL A 267 -7.62 -14.75 10.21
CA VAL A 267 -7.47 -14.21 8.86
C VAL A 267 -6.19 -13.41 8.75
N SER A 268 -5.36 -13.77 7.77
CA SER A 268 -4.16 -13.03 7.42
C SER A 268 -4.22 -12.58 5.97
N THR A 269 -3.76 -11.37 5.68
CA THR A 269 -3.67 -10.83 4.32
C THR A 269 -2.24 -10.44 3.99
N ILE A 270 -1.71 -10.93 2.87
CA ILE A 270 -0.44 -10.48 2.29
C ILE A 270 -0.75 -9.60 1.08
N LEU A 271 -0.49 -8.29 1.20
CA LEU A 271 -0.67 -7.27 0.17
C LEU A 271 0.58 -6.39 0.09
N LEU A 272 1.57 -6.81 -0.71
CA LEU A 272 2.85 -6.10 -0.88
C LEU A 272 2.80 -5.05 -2.00
N GLY A 273 1.63 -4.41 -2.18
CA GLY A 273 1.36 -3.42 -3.22
C GLY A 273 0.98 -4.02 -4.57
N SER A 274 0.80 -3.15 -5.57
CA SER A 274 0.38 -3.53 -6.92
C SER A 274 1.48 -4.24 -7.73
N GLN A 275 2.73 -3.96 -7.40
CA GLN A 275 3.89 -4.65 -7.99
C GLN A 275 4.60 -5.39 -6.85
N PRO A 276 3.97 -6.46 -6.29
CA PRO A 276 4.49 -7.15 -5.13
C PRO A 276 5.86 -7.74 -5.44
N THR A 277 6.72 -7.73 -4.43
CA THR A 277 7.99 -8.47 -4.50
C THR A 277 7.66 -9.95 -4.50
N GLU A 278 7.78 -10.56 -5.69
CA GLU A 278 7.27 -11.92 -5.92
C GLU A 278 7.96 -12.94 -5.01
N GLU A 279 9.27 -12.78 -4.83
CA GLU A 279 10.06 -13.69 -3.99
C GLU A 279 9.72 -13.56 -2.51
N ALA A 280 9.56 -12.34 -1.99
CA ALA A 280 9.13 -12.13 -0.61
C ALA A 280 7.75 -12.75 -0.36
N THR A 281 6.82 -12.59 -1.31
CA THR A 281 5.46 -13.15 -1.22
C THR A 281 5.51 -14.68 -1.09
N LEU A 282 6.26 -15.35 -1.96
CA LEU A 282 6.41 -16.81 -1.91
C LEU A 282 7.06 -17.29 -0.61
N ARG A 283 8.07 -16.57 -0.15
CA ARG A 283 8.75 -16.90 1.11
C ARG A 283 7.83 -16.70 2.31
N TYR A 284 7.00 -15.67 2.35
CA TYR A 284 5.98 -15.54 3.40
C TYR A 284 4.97 -16.68 3.37
N VAL A 285 4.46 -17.07 2.20
CA VAL A 285 3.55 -18.23 2.08
C VAL A 285 4.23 -19.49 2.60
N LYS A 286 5.47 -19.76 2.19
CA LYS A 286 6.26 -20.90 2.66
C LYS A 286 6.45 -20.86 4.18
N LYS A 287 6.84 -19.72 4.74
CA LYS A 287 7.07 -19.54 6.18
C LYS A 287 5.78 -19.68 7.00
N TYR A 288 4.65 -19.22 6.47
CA TYR A 288 3.35 -19.41 7.10
C TYR A 288 2.97 -20.89 7.15
N ILE A 289 3.15 -21.64 6.05
CA ILE A 289 2.92 -23.09 6.02
C ILE A 289 3.84 -23.81 7.02
N GLU A 290 5.14 -23.48 7.03
CA GLU A 290 6.10 -24.05 7.98
C GLU A 290 5.71 -23.76 9.44
N MET A 291 5.24 -22.54 9.74
CA MET A 291 4.76 -22.17 11.07
C MET A 291 3.58 -23.02 11.52
N MET A 292 2.57 -23.16 10.66
CA MET A 292 1.38 -23.97 10.96
C MET A 292 1.75 -25.44 11.22
N LYS A 293 2.69 -26.00 10.46
CA LYS A 293 3.19 -27.37 10.69
C LYS A 293 3.90 -27.54 12.03
N ARG A 294 4.70 -26.55 12.45
CA ARG A 294 5.51 -26.62 13.66
C ARG A 294 4.70 -26.44 14.93
N LEU A 295 3.71 -25.54 14.90
CA LEU A 295 2.97 -25.15 16.10
C LEU A 295 1.74 -26.02 16.37
N ASN A 296 1.34 -26.88 15.42
CA ASN A 296 0.17 -27.76 15.53
C ASN A 296 -1.07 -27.03 16.07
N ILE A 297 -1.37 -25.88 15.45
CA ILE A 297 -2.50 -25.03 15.83
C ILE A 297 -3.78 -25.71 15.38
N ASP A 298 -4.83 -25.71 16.20
CA ASP A 298 -6.13 -26.30 15.84
C ASP A 298 -7.07 -25.30 15.15
N GLU A 299 -6.91 -24.01 15.44
CA GLU A 299 -7.71 -22.94 14.83
C GLU A 299 -7.58 -22.95 13.31
N ARG A 300 -8.65 -22.58 12.59
CA ARG A 300 -8.60 -22.47 11.13
C ARG A 300 -7.98 -21.13 10.71
N HIS A 301 -6.91 -21.19 9.91
CA HIS A 301 -6.24 -20.03 9.36
C HIS A 301 -6.57 -19.85 7.87
N LEU A 302 -6.96 -18.64 7.49
CA LEU A 302 -7.17 -18.22 6.11
C LEU A 302 -6.10 -17.20 5.73
N LEU A 303 -5.20 -17.55 4.81
CA LEU A 303 -4.17 -16.66 4.29
C LEU A 303 -4.54 -16.19 2.88
N PHE A 304 -5.01 -14.96 2.79
CA PHE A 304 -5.29 -14.27 1.54
C PHE A 304 -3.99 -13.67 0.96
N VAL A 305 -3.63 -14.07 -0.27
CA VAL A 305 -2.36 -13.69 -0.89
C VAL A 305 -2.62 -12.92 -2.17
N PHE A 306 -2.36 -11.61 -2.17
CA PHE A 306 -2.49 -10.80 -3.37
C PHE A 306 -1.32 -11.04 -4.32
N CYS A 307 -1.62 -11.69 -5.43
CA CYS A 307 -0.78 -11.86 -6.58
C CYS A 307 -0.96 -10.68 -7.55
N ASN A 308 0.09 -10.36 -8.32
CA ASN A 308 -0.03 -9.40 -9.42
C ASN A 308 -0.96 -9.93 -10.51
N ALA A 309 -1.29 -9.09 -11.50
CA ALA A 309 -2.15 -9.48 -12.62
C ALA A 309 -1.65 -10.77 -13.29
N HIS A 310 -2.56 -11.74 -13.41
CA HIS A 310 -2.30 -12.98 -14.13
C HIS A 310 -2.52 -12.79 -15.63
N HIS A 311 -1.61 -13.34 -16.42
CA HIS A 311 -1.76 -13.47 -17.85
C HIS A 311 -1.56 -14.93 -18.20
N GLU A 312 -2.48 -15.47 -19.00
CA GLU A 312 -2.46 -16.87 -19.37
C GLU A 312 -1.13 -17.25 -20.02
N HIS A 313 -0.70 -18.49 -19.79
CA HIS A 313 0.57 -19.05 -20.29
C HIS A 313 1.87 -18.37 -19.79
N ARG A 314 1.81 -17.36 -18.92
CA ARG A 314 2.99 -16.80 -18.25
C ARG A 314 3.21 -17.43 -16.89
N ASN A 315 4.47 -17.58 -16.47
CA ASN A 315 4.83 -17.99 -15.11
C ASN A 315 4.60 -16.85 -14.09
N SER A 316 3.33 -16.57 -13.80
CA SER A 316 2.90 -15.52 -12.86
C SER A 316 3.14 -15.89 -11.39
N LEU A 317 3.12 -14.90 -10.50
CA LEU A 317 3.15 -15.11 -9.05
C LEU A 317 2.01 -16.04 -8.58
N LEU A 318 0.80 -15.90 -9.15
CA LEU A 318 -0.34 -16.79 -8.85
C LEU A 318 0.00 -18.27 -9.11
N LYS A 319 0.54 -18.59 -10.29
CA LYS A 319 0.99 -19.95 -10.64
C LYS A 319 2.10 -20.47 -9.73
N ARG A 320 3.03 -19.60 -9.33
CA ARG A 320 4.12 -19.96 -8.42
C ARG A 320 3.60 -20.27 -7.01
N VAL A 321 2.64 -19.49 -6.50
CA VAL A 321 1.99 -19.76 -5.21
C VAL A 321 1.17 -21.05 -5.28
N HIS A 322 0.37 -21.24 -6.32
CA HIS A 322 -0.35 -22.51 -6.57
C HIS A 322 0.62 -23.69 -6.57
N SER A 323 1.69 -23.63 -7.37
CA SER A 323 2.69 -24.69 -7.47
C SER A 323 3.37 -24.99 -6.13
N LEU A 324 3.71 -23.95 -5.36
CA LEU A 324 4.29 -24.09 -4.02
C LEU A 324 3.34 -24.87 -3.09
N VAL A 325 2.05 -24.50 -3.07
CA VAL A 325 1.04 -25.14 -2.23
C VAL A 325 0.79 -26.59 -2.67
N GLN A 326 0.64 -26.84 -3.97
CA GLN A 326 0.37 -28.18 -4.48
C GLN A 326 1.50 -29.18 -4.21
N LYS A 327 2.76 -28.71 -4.33
CA LYS A 327 3.97 -29.51 -4.09
C LYS A 327 4.34 -29.65 -2.61
N THR A 328 3.66 -28.94 -1.71
CA THR A 328 3.96 -29.06 -0.28
C THR A 328 3.37 -30.34 0.29
N GLU A 329 4.25 -31.29 0.63
CA GLU A 329 3.88 -32.51 1.36
C GLU A 329 3.40 -32.19 2.77
N HIS A 330 2.50 -33.01 3.31
CA HIS A 330 1.93 -32.84 4.67
C HIS A 330 1.36 -31.44 4.91
N PHE A 331 0.61 -30.90 3.95
CA PHE A 331 0.02 -29.57 4.06
C PHE A 331 -0.96 -29.49 5.25
N PRO A 332 -0.90 -28.44 6.12
CA PRO A 332 -1.77 -28.34 7.29
C PRO A 332 -3.25 -28.24 6.92
N SER A 333 -4.08 -29.14 7.46
CA SER A 333 -5.52 -29.22 7.12
C SER A 333 -6.34 -28.04 7.62
N ASN A 334 -5.88 -27.36 8.67
CA ASN A 334 -6.49 -26.16 9.23
C ASN A 334 -6.01 -24.86 8.56
N LEU A 335 -5.15 -24.95 7.54
CA LEU A 335 -4.71 -23.79 6.76
C LEU A 335 -5.39 -23.79 5.40
N ASN A 336 -5.86 -22.62 4.97
CA ASN A 336 -6.23 -22.38 3.58
C ASN A 336 -5.39 -21.22 3.04
N ILE A 337 -4.71 -21.45 1.91
CA ILE A 337 -4.06 -20.39 1.14
C ILE A 337 -5.02 -20.00 0.02
N ILE A 338 -5.36 -18.71 -0.05
CA ILE A 338 -6.25 -18.13 -1.05
C ILE A 338 -5.44 -17.13 -1.87
N PRO A 339 -4.70 -17.59 -2.90
CA PRO A 339 -4.02 -16.67 -3.79
C PRO A 339 -5.04 -16.01 -4.72
N MET A 340 -4.87 -14.74 -5.06
CA MET A 340 -5.79 -14.02 -5.94
C MET A 340 -5.08 -12.87 -6.63
N CYS A 341 -5.46 -12.54 -7.86
CA CYS A 341 -4.94 -11.31 -8.48
C CYS A 341 -5.53 -10.07 -7.82
N PHE A 342 -5.23 -8.90 -8.36
CA PHE A 342 -5.86 -7.64 -7.99
C PHE A 342 -7.38 -7.74 -7.84
N GLN A 343 -7.88 -7.28 -6.71
CA GLN A 343 -9.29 -7.26 -6.38
C GLN A 343 -9.84 -5.84 -6.31
N THR A 344 -11.17 -5.74 -6.30
CA THR A 344 -11.89 -4.48 -6.07
C THR A 344 -11.61 -3.93 -4.67
N ASP A 345 -11.90 -2.65 -4.48
CA ASP A 345 -11.82 -2.01 -3.17
C ASP A 345 -12.76 -2.64 -2.14
N ASP A 346 -13.93 -3.16 -2.55
CA ASP A 346 -14.82 -3.93 -1.66
C ASP A 346 -14.10 -5.14 -1.02
N VAL A 347 -13.38 -5.95 -1.80
CA VAL A 347 -12.65 -7.10 -1.26
C VAL A 347 -11.50 -6.65 -0.34
N ILE A 348 -10.72 -5.66 -0.78
CA ILE A 348 -9.56 -5.18 0.00
C ILE A 348 -10.02 -4.55 1.33
N ALA A 349 -11.06 -3.72 1.31
CA ALA A 349 -11.62 -3.09 2.50
C ALA A 349 -12.12 -4.13 3.50
N SER A 350 -12.85 -5.13 3.00
CA SER A 350 -13.37 -6.24 3.81
C SER A 350 -12.24 -7.02 4.47
N LEU A 351 -11.18 -7.34 3.72
CA LEU A 351 -10.01 -8.06 4.22
C LEU A 351 -9.19 -7.22 5.21
N TYR A 352 -8.97 -5.93 4.97
CA TYR A 352 -8.26 -5.08 5.94
C TYR A 352 -9.00 -4.97 7.26
N TYR A 353 -10.32 -4.84 7.21
CA TYR A 353 -11.15 -4.81 8.39
C TYR A 353 -11.18 -6.16 9.12
N ARG A 354 -11.33 -7.27 8.38
CA ARG A 354 -11.46 -8.63 8.95
C ARG A 354 -10.15 -9.25 9.43
N SER A 355 -9.02 -8.89 8.84
CA SER A 355 -7.74 -9.56 9.09
C SER A 355 -7.26 -9.36 10.53
N ASP A 356 -6.86 -10.46 11.14
CA ASP A 356 -6.11 -10.51 12.39
C ASP A 356 -4.65 -10.07 12.20
N ALA A 357 -4.10 -10.29 11.00
CA ALA A 357 -2.79 -9.77 10.59
C ALA A 357 -2.76 -9.32 9.12
N THR A 358 -2.11 -8.18 8.84
CA THR A 358 -1.88 -7.72 7.46
C THR A 358 -0.40 -7.48 7.22
N PHE A 359 0.16 -8.13 6.19
CA PHE A 359 1.51 -7.95 5.71
C PHE A 359 1.50 -7.00 4.51
N THR A 360 2.20 -5.88 4.63
CA THR A 360 2.17 -4.82 3.63
C THR A 360 3.53 -4.17 3.41
N ARG A 361 3.70 -3.47 2.28
CA ARG A 361 4.83 -2.55 2.04
C ARG A 361 4.53 -1.11 2.43
N SER A 362 3.35 -0.83 3.01
CA SER A 362 2.93 0.51 3.44
C SER A 362 3.07 1.58 2.35
N GLY A 363 2.56 1.32 1.14
CA GLY A 363 2.39 2.36 0.13
C GLY A 363 1.40 3.44 0.62
N GLY A 364 1.48 4.67 0.09
CA GLY A 364 0.77 5.83 0.63
C GLY A 364 -0.72 5.62 0.92
N LEU A 365 -1.52 5.38 -0.12
CA LEU A 365 -2.97 5.15 0.07
C LEU A 365 -3.25 3.90 0.90
N THR A 366 -2.49 2.81 0.70
CA THR A 366 -2.62 1.58 1.50
C THR A 366 -2.42 1.87 2.99
N ALA A 367 -1.43 2.69 3.35
CA ALA A 367 -1.18 3.05 4.74
C ALA A 367 -2.33 3.88 5.32
N MET A 368 -2.88 4.81 4.55
CA MET A 368 -4.05 5.61 4.96
C MET A 368 -5.31 4.74 5.15
N GLU A 369 -5.51 3.75 4.29
CA GLU A 369 -6.60 2.76 4.41
C GLU A 369 -6.42 1.89 5.66
N LEU A 370 -5.22 1.37 5.90
CA LEU A 370 -4.92 0.60 7.11
C LEU A 370 -5.07 1.44 8.39
N MET A 371 -4.62 2.70 8.36
CA MET A 371 -4.84 3.65 9.45
C MET A 371 -6.32 3.80 9.81
N SER A 372 -7.19 3.68 8.81
CA SER A 372 -8.63 3.91 8.95
C SER A 372 -9.39 2.67 9.41
N VAL A 373 -9.19 1.52 8.75
CA VAL A 373 -10.06 0.36 8.93
C VAL A 373 -9.39 -0.85 9.58
N ALA A 374 -8.05 -0.93 9.60
CA ALA A 374 -7.38 -2.11 10.13
C ALA A 374 -7.51 -2.19 11.64
N GLN A 375 -7.93 -3.37 12.10
CA GLN A 375 -8.12 -3.71 13.52
C GLN A 375 -7.10 -4.74 14.03
N GLY A 376 -6.48 -5.51 13.13
CA GLY A 376 -5.47 -6.52 13.46
C GLY A 376 -4.05 -5.95 13.52
N GLN A 377 -3.08 -6.85 13.67
CA GLN A 377 -1.67 -6.51 13.62
C GLN A 377 -1.26 -6.11 12.20
N ILE A 378 -0.38 -5.10 12.11
CA ILE A 378 0.16 -4.64 10.83
C ILE A 378 1.65 -4.95 10.79
N TRP A 379 2.03 -5.79 9.84
CA TRP A 379 3.40 -6.20 9.58
C TRP A 379 3.92 -5.52 8.32
N ILE A 380 5.00 -4.76 8.45
CA ILE A 380 5.57 -3.95 7.38
C ILE A 380 6.78 -4.67 6.80
N HIS A 381 6.66 -5.12 5.55
CA HIS A 381 7.72 -5.83 4.85
C HIS A 381 8.91 -4.93 4.55
N SER A 382 10.11 -5.40 4.93
CA SER A 382 11.40 -4.88 4.50
C SER A 382 12.12 -5.86 3.55
N GLU A 383 12.78 -5.34 2.51
CA GLU A 383 13.61 -6.12 1.57
C GLU A 383 14.98 -6.53 2.14
N THR A 384 15.23 -6.28 3.42
CA THR A 384 16.50 -6.63 4.08
C THR A 384 16.62 -8.15 4.19
N ARG A 385 17.67 -8.73 3.60
CA ARG A 385 17.86 -10.20 3.52
C ARG A 385 19.00 -10.74 4.40
N HIS A 386 19.98 -9.90 4.74
CA HIS A 386 21.24 -10.33 5.37
C HIS A 386 21.75 -9.30 6.38
N GLY A 387 22.57 -9.77 7.32
CA GLY A 387 23.21 -8.96 8.36
C GLY A 387 22.40 -8.88 9.65
N THR A 388 22.90 -8.11 10.62
CA THR A 388 22.18 -7.84 11.86
C THR A 388 20.88 -7.11 11.55
N ILE A 389 19.76 -7.79 11.77
CA ILE A 389 18.43 -7.23 11.53
C ILE A 389 18.10 -6.31 12.72
N ASN A 390 18.51 -5.05 12.62
CA ASN A 390 18.11 -3.99 13.53
C ASN A 390 17.10 -3.04 12.85
N GLY A 391 16.45 -2.16 13.63
CA GLY A 391 15.41 -1.27 13.13
C GLY A 391 15.87 -0.39 11.95
N GLU A 392 17.09 0.15 12.02
CA GLU A 392 17.64 1.00 10.96
C GLU A 392 17.88 0.24 9.65
N ALA A 393 18.40 -0.99 9.73
CA ALA A 393 18.58 -1.84 8.56
C ALA A 393 17.23 -2.17 7.91
N LEU A 394 16.22 -2.51 8.71
CA LEU A 394 14.86 -2.80 8.25
C LEU A 394 14.23 -1.60 7.52
N GLU A 395 14.37 -0.39 8.06
CA GLU A 395 13.92 0.82 7.37
C GLU A 395 14.65 1.03 6.04
N LYS A 396 15.98 0.80 6.01
CA LYS A 396 16.78 0.94 4.78
C LYS A 396 16.38 -0.04 3.68
N GLY A 397 15.79 -1.18 4.04
CA GLY A 397 15.19 -2.15 3.12
C GLY A 397 13.87 -1.72 2.48
N MET A 398 13.45 -0.46 2.63
CA MET A 398 12.25 0.09 1.99
C MET A 398 12.57 1.31 1.12
N PRO A 399 11.77 1.63 0.10
CA PRO A 399 11.81 2.92 -0.58
C PRO A 399 11.50 4.07 0.39
N ILE A 400 12.07 5.25 0.17
CA ILE A 400 12.02 6.36 1.14
C ILE A 400 10.60 6.82 1.50
N TRP A 401 9.66 6.79 0.54
CA TRP A 401 8.26 7.18 0.80
C TRP A 401 7.54 6.14 1.67
N GLU A 402 7.78 4.85 1.40
CA GLU A 402 7.22 3.74 2.19
C GLU A 402 7.76 3.78 3.63
N ARG A 403 9.01 4.21 3.85
CA ARG A 403 9.57 4.42 5.21
C ARG A 403 8.79 5.46 6.01
N GLY A 404 8.38 6.56 5.36
CA GLY A 404 7.58 7.60 5.99
C GLY A 404 6.23 7.06 6.46
N ASN A 405 5.53 6.34 5.59
CA ASN A 405 4.27 5.70 5.93
C ASN A 405 4.43 4.62 7.00
N ALA A 406 5.50 3.82 6.92
CA ALA A 406 5.83 2.81 7.89
C ALA A 406 5.99 3.43 9.28
N SER A 407 6.80 4.48 9.40
CA SER A 407 7.02 5.20 10.67
C SER A 407 5.70 5.72 11.26
N TYR A 408 4.81 6.21 10.41
CA TYR A 408 3.49 6.68 10.81
C TYR A 408 2.62 5.53 11.35
N LEU A 409 2.56 4.39 10.64
CA LEU A 409 1.84 3.20 11.07
C LEU A 409 2.42 2.61 12.36
N GLN A 410 3.74 2.57 12.52
CA GLN A 410 4.38 2.10 13.75
C GLN A 410 3.95 2.97 14.94
N LYS A 411 4.04 4.29 14.80
CA LYS A 411 3.74 5.21 15.90
C LYS A 411 2.25 5.28 16.25
N LYS A 412 1.35 5.14 15.27
CA LYS A 412 -0.10 5.32 15.47
C LYS A 412 -0.89 4.02 15.61
N LYS A 413 -0.39 2.90 15.07
CA LYS A 413 -1.08 1.60 15.07
C LYS A 413 -0.23 0.47 15.65
N GLY A 414 0.97 0.75 16.17
CA GLY A 414 1.85 -0.27 16.72
C GLY A 414 2.35 -1.29 15.68
N ALA A 415 2.37 -0.88 14.41
CA ALA A 415 2.88 -1.73 13.33
C ALA A 415 4.34 -2.15 13.58
N ARG A 416 4.76 -3.28 13.01
CA ARG A 416 6.10 -3.84 13.22
C ARG A 416 6.74 -4.22 11.90
N PHE A 417 8.04 -4.00 11.76
CA PHE A 417 8.77 -4.47 10.59
C PHE A 417 8.88 -5.99 10.60
N ILE A 418 8.90 -6.56 9.40
CA ILE A 418 9.08 -7.99 9.20
C ILE A 418 9.79 -8.28 7.89
N THR A 419 10.53 -9.38 7.88
CA THR A 419 11.10 -10.02 6.69
C THR A 419 10.76 -11.50 6.73
N PRO A 420 10.86 -12.23 5.61
CA PRO A 420 10.69 -13.68 5.62
C PRO A 420 11.67 -14.41 6.55
N GLU A 421 12.85 -13.85 6.81
CA GLU A 421 13.84 -14.37 7.77
C GLU A 421 13.37 -14.23 9.20
N THR A 422 12.86 -13.06 9.57
CA THR A 422 12.33 -12.78 10.93
C THR A 422 10.92 -13.31 11.17
N PHE A 423 10.29 -13.93 10.16
CA PHE A 423 8.86 -14.27 10.21
C PHE A 423 8.50 -15.13 11.41
N PHE A 424 9.35 -16.11 11.73
CA PHE A 424 9.11 -17.00 12.86
C PHE A 424 9.06 -16.22 14.17
N ASP A 425 10.17 -15.60 14.54
CA ASP A 425 10.30 -14.90 15.82
C ASP A 425 9.31 -13.73 15.94
N GLY A 426 9.11 -13.00 14.83
CA GLY A 426 8.22 -11.84 14.79
C GLY A 426 6.75 -12.21 14.97
N CYS A 427 6.29 -13.33 14.37
CA CYS A 427 4.89 -13.71 14.37
C CYS A 427 4.50 -14.69 15.49
N ILE A 428 5.41 -15.20 16.31
CA ILE A 428 5.03 -16.10 17.43
C ILE A 428 3.88 -15.53 18.28
N PRO A 429 3.89 -14.24 18.71
CA PRO A 429 2.78 -13.69 19.50
C PRO A 429 1.43 -13.69 18.78
N TYR A 430 1.43 -13.69 17.45
CA TYR A 430 0.21 -13.78 16.65
C TYR A 430 -0.37 -15.19 16.68
N PHE A 431 0.48 -16.20 16.53
CA PHE A 431 0.07 -17.61 16.48
C PHE A 431 -0.15 -18.22 17.87
N LEU A 432 0.54 -17.70 18.90
CA LEU A 432 0.50 -18.18 20.29
C LEU A 432 0.33 -16.99 21.25
N PRO A 433 -0.84 -16.33 21.27
CA PRO A 433 -1.07 -15.14 22.09
C PRO A 433 -0.98 -15.45 23.60
N HIS A 434 -1.31 -16.66 24.02
CA HIS A 434 -1.23 -17.07 25.43
C HIS A 434 0.20 -17.17 25.96
N VAL A 435 1.18 -17.41 25.08
CA VAL A 435 2.60 -17.55 25.47
C VAL A 435 3.28 -16.18 25.60
N SER A 436 2.73 -15.14 24.97
CA SER A 436 3.36 -13.81 24.92
C SER A 436 2.96 -12.89 26.07
N ASN A 437 1.79 -13.11 26.69
CA ASN A 437 1.32 -12.30 27.83
C ASN A 437 2.13 -12.52 29.14
N ASP A 438 2.90 -13.61 29.24
CA ASP A 438 3.70 -13.92 30.45
C ASP A 438 5.11 -13.28 30.42
N ILE A 439 5.50 -12.65 29.31
CA ILE A 439 6.84 -12.05 29.12
C ILE A 439 6.83 -10.54 29.42
N ASP A 440 5.70 -9.86 29.19
CA ASP A 440 5.53 -8.42 29.42
C ASP A 440 4.71 -8.12 30.70
N GLY A 441 5.28 -8.41 31.88
CA GLY A 441 5.10 -7.54 33.06
C GLY A 441 3.82 -7.63 33.93
N GLY A 442 3.30 -8.81 34.24
CA GLY A 442 2.36 -9.00 35.36
C GLY A 442 2.97 -9.85 36.48
N GLU A 443 2.90 -9.42 37.73
CA GLU A 443 3.15 -10.30 38.88
C GLU A 443 2.12 -11.44 38.87
N VAL A 444 2.56 -12.64 38.49
CA VAL A 444 1.77 -13.87 38.47
C VAL A 444 2.19 -14.75 39.66
N PRO A 445 1.26 -15.47 40.32
CA PRO A 445 1.52 -16.16 41.59
C PRO A 445 2.63 -17.22 41.48
N PRO A 446 3.34 -17.53 42.58
CA PRO A 446 4.59 -18.29 42.61
C PRO A 446 4.53 -19.78 42.17
N ASN A 447 3.39 -20.27 41.67
CA ASN A 447 3.16 -21.70 41.39
C ASN A 447 3.20 -22.11 39.90
N ARG A 448 3.77 -21.33 38.99
CA ARG A 448 3.90 -21.69 37.55
C ARG A 448 5.35 -21.78 37.04
N GLY A 449 6.26 -22.31 37.86
CA GLY A 449 7.66 -22.51 37.48
C GLY A 449 7.87 -23.49 36.32
N ASP A 450 7.07 -24.56 36.26
CA ASP A 450 7.23 -25.62 35.27
C ASP A 450 6.70 -25.24 33.88
N GLU A 451 5.64 -24.42 33.79
CA GLU A 451 5.11 -23.91 32.52
C GLU A 451 6.09 -22.95 31.84
N ARG A 452 6.77 -22.07 32.60
CA ARG A 452 7.83 -21.20 32.05
C ARG A 452 9.01 -21.99 31.51
N ARG A 453 9.40 -23.08 32.18
CA ARG A 453 10.51 -23.92 31.74
C ARG A 453 10.16 -24.66 30.46
N ALA A 454 8.94 -25.19 30.35
CA ALA A 454 8.44 -25.83 29.13
C ALA A 454 8.33 -24.85 27.95
N GLN A 455 7.85 -23.63 28.19
CA GLN A 455 7.73 -22.59 27.15
C GLN A 455 9.10 -22.04 26.70
N SER A 456 10.03 -21.83 27.63
CA SER A 456 11.42 -21.47 27.30
C SER A 456 12.10 -22.56 26.50
N HIS A 457 11.94 -23.83 26.91
CA HIS A 457 12.44 -24.98 26.14
C HIS A 457 11.78 -25.11 24.76
N LEU A 458 10.50 -24.80 24.63
CA LEU A 458 9.81 -24.79 23.34
C LEU A 458 10.37 -23.69 22.43
N LEU A 459 10.49 -22.45 22.92
CA LEU A 459 11.09 -21.33 22.18
C LEU A 459 12.55 -21.61 21.80
N GLU A 460 13.33 -22.20 22.70
CA GLU A 460 14.72 -22.56 22.47
C GLU A 460 14.84 -23.73 21.48
N SER A 461 13.97 -24.74 21.57
CA SER A 461 13.88 -25.84 20.60
C SER A 461 13.49 -25.38 19.20
N LEU A 462 12.57 -24.40 19.12
CA LEU A 462 12.13 -23.78 17.86
C LEU A 462 13.24 -22.94 17.23
N LYS A 463 14.13 -22.34 18.06
CA LYS A 463 15.33 -21.62 17.62
C LYS A 463 16.44 -22.56 17.18
N THR A 464 16.71 -23.66 17.88
CA THR A 464 17.75 -24.64 17.50
C THR A 464 17.42 -25.37 16.19
N ALA A 465 16.14 -25.48 15.83
CA ALA A 465 15.72 -26.02 14.53
C ALA A 465 15.95 -25.05 13.33
N GLN A 466 16.60 -23.89 13.54
CA GLN A 466 16.87 -22.89 12.49
C GLN A 466 18.28 -22.94 11.90
N THR A 467 19.20 -23.78 12.39
CA THR A 467 20.52 -23.99 11.77
C THR A 467 20.47 -25.14 10.75
N PRO A 468 20.49 -24.89 9.44
CA PRO A 468 20.79 -25.93 8.48
C PRO A 468 22.30 -26.14 8.46
N GLU A 469 22.75 -27.39 8.63
CA GLU A 469 24.07 -27.80 8.18
C GLU A 469 24.19 -27.47 6.68
N HIS A 470 25.09 -26.56 6.33
CA HIS A 470 25.43 -26.27 4.94
C HIS A 470 26.19 -27.46 4.35
N SER A 471 25.49 -28.42 3.76
CA SER A 471 26.09 -29.31 2.75
C SER A 471 25.99 -28.62 1.39
N ALA A 472 27.14 -28.19 0.85
CA ALA A 472 27.25 -27.71 -0.52
C ALA A 472 26.90 -28.86 -1.49
N SER A 473 25.96 -28.61 -2.40
CA SER A 473 25.76 -29.46 -3.58
C SER A 473 25.52 -28.57 -4.79
N ASP A 474 26.38 -28.77 -5.78
CA ASP A 474 26.51 -28.03 -7.02
C ASP A 474 25.25 -28.02 -7.90
N PHE A 475 25.00 -26.89 -8.56
CA PHE A 475 24.16 -26.80 -9.75
C PHE A 475 24.99 -26.18 -10.88
N PRO A 476 25.10 -26.82 -12.06
CA PRO A 476 25.84 -26.26 -13.19
C PRO A 476 25.01 -25.21 -13.95
N CYS A 477 25.74 -24.28 -14.57
CA CYS A 477 25.28 -23.11 -15.33
C CYS A 477 24.31 -23.40 -16.48
#